data_AF-A0A8B9H5C0-F1
#
_entry.id   AF-A0A8B9H5C0-F1
#
_cell.length_a   1.000
_cell.length_b   1.000
_cell.length_c   1.000
_cell.angle_alpha   90.00
_cell.angle_beta   90.00
_cell.angle_gamma   90.00
#
_symmetry.space_group_name_H-M   'P 1'
#
loop_
_entity.id
_entity.type
_entity.pdbx_description
1 polymer ?
#
loop_
_entity_poly.entity_id
_entity_poly.type
_entity_poly.pdbx_seq_one_letter_code
_entity_poly.pdbx_strand_id
1 'polypeptide(L)'
;MTKITQSVLYFICKDMRPLRVVENEGFRNMVNIMEPRYTLPSRQHITDIAVPRLYKEVKARVAEALSSTDRVALTCDAWTSRATESYVTITAHHVTEKWELDTYVLQTRALHVSHTGENIADLLKEAVTEWRLEAKDPVIVTDNASNMNIAAKRADMTHIRCFAHSLNLASQKAPKLPKVERLLSRIRLVTTFFRRSTIASHQLKQKQDLLQLPKHRLITDVVTRWNSSYDMIERFLEQQPEICAALLSTEVRKSEKDVFTLSETDITCAEEVLKALKPMKDATLVMSEESMPTLAIVAPLHAKLVMGTEESSEDTQTVKEIKTVIAQDLGKRYGSEKETLCMASALDPRFKDLPFLSEAETNDTYSKINAAVVAAIEKQQNQLEQIDSLVKETDQIKEVYHSADNVPALASQLPIKRPRGS
;
A
#
# COMPACT_ATOMS: atom_id res chain seq x y z
N MET A 1 33.17 6.59 7.29
CA MET A 1 32.59 7.42 6.22
C MET A 1 32.41 8.82 6.77
N THR A 2 32.74 9.87 6.02
CA THR A 2 32.57 11.25 6.54
C THR A 2 31.08 11.59 6.67
N LYS A 3 30.74 12.55 7.56
CA LYS A 3 29.36 13.03 7.70
C LYS A 3 28.81 13.59 6.38
N ILE A 4 29.64 14.30 5.60
CA ILE A 4 29.26 14.85 4.28
C ILE A 4 28.91 13.73 3.31
N THR A 5 29.72 12.66 3.26
CA THR A 5 29.40 11.50 2.42
C THR A 5 28.10 10.82 2.82
N GLN A 6 27.83 10.70 4.12
CA GLN A 6 26.55 10.16 4.62
C GLN A 6 25.36 11.04 4.21
N SER A 7 25.48 12.37 4.28
CA SER A 7 24.44 13.29 3.81
C SER A 7 24.22 13.21 2.30
N VAL A 8 25.28 13.05 1.50
CA VAL A 8 25.16 12.83 0.05
C VAL A 8 24.45 11.52 -0.25
N LEU A 9 24.78 10.43 0.46
CA LEU A 9 24.08 9.16 0.31
C LEU A 9 22.62 9.26 0.72
N TYR A 10 22.33 9.96 1.82
CA TYR A 10 20.96 10.20 2.25
C TYR A 10 20.17 10.93 1.17
N PHE A 11 20.72 12.01 0.59
CA PHE A 11 20.12 12.70 -0.55
C PHE A 11 19.86 11.76 -1.74
N ILE A 12 20.86 10.96 -2.11
CA ILE A 12 20.74 10.02 -3.24
C ILE A 12 19.61 9.00 -3.00
N CYS A 13 19.61 8.36 -1.84
CA CYS A 13 18.66 7.29 -1.51
C CYS A 13 17.26 7.84 -1.21
N LYS A 14 17.15 8.92 -0.43
CA LYS A 14 15.86 9.48 -0.01
C LYS A 14 15.11 10.12 -1.18
N ASP A 15 15.82 10.81 -2.06
CA ASP A 15 15.22 11.50 -3.21
C ASP A 15 15.27 10.66 -4.50
N MET A 16 15.68 9.39 -4.40
CA MET A 16 15.80 8.45 -5.53
C MET A 16 16.58 9.03 -6.72
N ARG A 17 17.71 9.70 -6.42
CA ARG A 17 18.56 10.30 -7.46
C ARG A 17 19.42 9.24 -8.14
N PRO A 18 19.70 9.38 -9.44
CA PRO A 18 20.69 8.53 -10.09
C PRO A 18 22.03 8.60 -9.35
N LEU A 19 22.68 7.45 -9.12
CA LEU A 19 23.99 7.39 -8.45
C LEU A 19 25.05 8.26 -9.16
N ARG A 20 24.87 8.48 -10.46
CA ARG A 20 25.71 9.36 -11.29
C ARG A 20 25.65 10.83 -10.89
N VAL A 21 24.72 11.26 -10.04
CA VAL A 21 24.61 12.66 -9.59
C VAL A 21 25.92 13.21 -9.02
N VAL A 22 26.73 12.35 -8.38
CA VAL A 22 28.05 12.72 -7.85
C VAL A 22 29.08 13.09 -8.92
N GLU A 23 28.83 12.78 -10.18
CA GLU A 23 29.69 13.12 -11.32
C GLU A 23 29.19 14.35 -12.09
N ASN A 24 27.98 14.84 -11.79
CA ASN A 24 27.40 15.98 -12.49
C ASN A 24 28.12 17.29 -12.11
N GLU A 25 28.49 18.09 -13.10
CA GLU A 25 29.25 19.34 -12.92
C GLU A 25 28.60 20.30 -11.92
N GLY A 26 27.29 20.57 -12.08
CA GLY A 26 26.57 21.47 -11.18
C GLY A 26 26.54 20.99 -9.72
N PHE A 27 26.38 19.68 -9.49
CA PHE A 27 26.39 19.11 -8.14
C PHE A 27 27.79 19.20 -7.52
N ARG A 28 28.84 18.89 -8.29
CA ARG A 28 30.23 19.01 -7.83
C ARG A 28 30.61 20.45 -7.50
N ASN A 29 30.21 21.40 -8.35
CA ASN A 29 30.41 22.82 -8.08
C ASN A 29 29.74 23.25 -6.77
N MET A 30 28.47 22.88 -6.57
CA MET A 30 27.73 23.18 -5.33
C MET A 30 28.44 22.64 -4.08
N VAL A 31 28.83 21.36 -4.09
CA VAL A 31 29.52 20.74 -2.95
C VAL A 31 30.88 21.40 -2.70
N ASN A 32 31.62 21.74 -3.76
CA ASN A 32 32.91 22.42 -3.66
C ASN A 32 32.80 23.83 -3.07
N ILE A 33 31.73 24.57 -3.38
CA ILE A 33 31.46 25.87 -2.76
C ILE A 33 31.12 25.73 -1.27
N MET A 34 30.37 24.68 -0.89
CA MET A 34 29.98 24.44 0.50
C MET A 34 31.13 23.95 1.39
N GLU A 35 31.95 23.02 0.91
CA GLU A 35 33.15 22.54 1.62
C GLU A 35 34.26 22.20 0.60
N PRO A 36 35.16 23.15 0.29
CA PRO A 36 36.20 22.98 -0.73
C PRO A 36 37.20 21.86 -0.44
N ARG A 37 37.36 21.45 0.83
CA ARG A 37 38.33 20.39 1.20
C ARG A 37 37.76 18.99 1.04
N TYR A 38 36.46 18.86 0.78
CA TYR A 38 35.80 17.58 0.67
C TYR A 38 35.87 17.05 -0.77
N THR A 39 36.58 15.94 -0.96
CA THR A 39 36.58 15.21 -2.22
C THR A 39 35.38 14.29 -2.31
N LEU A 40 34.47 14.60 -3.23
CA LEU A 40 33.29 13.80 -3.47
C LEU A 40 33.67 12.40 -4.02
N PRO A 41 33.13 11.30 -3.45
CA PRO A 41 33.41 9.96 -3.96
C PRO A 41 32.96 9.76 -5.41
N SER A 42 33.63 8.84 -6.11
CA SER A 42 33.23 8.44 -7.47
C SER A 42 31.91 7.67 -7.46
N ARG A 43 31.21 7.64 -8.61
CA ARG A 43 30.01 6.81 -8.78
C ARG A 43 30.29 5.34 -8.46
N GLN A 44 31.48 4.84 -8.80
CA GLN A 44 31.88 3.47 -8.50
C GLN A 44 31.95 3.22 -6.99
N HIS A 45 32.58 4.13 -6.23
CA HIS A 45 32.63 4.02 -4.77
C HIS A 45 31.23 4.06 -4.14
N ILE A 46 30.36 4.94 -4.65
CA ILE A 46 28.97 5.02 -4.19
C ILE A 46 28.24 3.68 -4.42
N THR A 47 28.36 3.13 -5.63
CA THR A 47 27.70 1.88 -6.04
C THR A 47 28.19 0.66 -5.26
N ASP A 48 29.50 0.47 -5.18
CA ASP A 48 30.06 -0.82 -4.75
C ASP A 48 30.31 -0.89 -3.24
N ILE A 49 30.49 0.26 -2.59
CA ILE A 49 30.93 0.33 -1.20
C ILE A 49 29.90 1.05 -0.35
N ALA A 50 29.56 2.29 -0.74
CA ALA A 50 28.84 3.18 0.15
C ALA A 50 27.35 2.81 0.31
N VAL A 51 26.66 2.52 -0.80
CA VAL A 51 25.25 2.06 -0.79
C VAL A 51 25.12 0.67 -0.16
N PRO A 52 25.93 -0.35 -0.51
CA PRO A 52 25.85 -1.67 0.13
C PRO A 52 26.13 -1.63 1.63
N ARG A 53 27.07 -0.79 2.07
CA ARG A 53 27.32 -0.58 3.51
C ARG A 53 26.10 0.03 4.18
N LEU A 54 25.54 1.10 3.63
CA LEU A 54 24.35 1.74 4.17
C LEU A 54 23.16 0.77 4.22
N TYR A 55 22.98 -0.04 3.17
CA TYR A 55 21.95 -1.08 3.13
C TYR A 55 22.11 -2.08 4.29
N LYS A 56 23.33 -2.58 4.55
CA LYS A 56 23.59 -3.49 5.68
C LYS A 56 23.26 -2.82 7.03
N GLU A 57 23.65 -1.56 7.21
CA GLU A 57 23.36 -0.78 8.43
C GLU A 57 21.86 -0.55 8.61
N VAL A 58 21.11 -0.22 7.55
CA VAL A 58 19.65 -0.07 7.58
C VAL A 58 18.97 -1.40 7.83
N LYS A 59 19.35 -2.46 7.11
CA LYS A 59 18.78 -3.80 7.24
C LYS A 59 18.91 -4.34 8.67
N ALA A 60 20.09 -4.17 9.29
CA ALA A 60 20.28 -4.58 10.67
C ALA A 60 19.33 -3.85 11.63
N ARG A 61 19.16 -2.53 11.47
CA ARG A 61 18.20 -1.75 12.28
C ARG A 61 16.75 -2.17 12.08
N VAL A 62 16.35 -2.44 10.84
CA VAL A 62 14.99 -2.92 10.55
C VAL A 62 14.77 -4.31 11.15
N ALA A 63 15.75 -5.21 11.03
CA ALA A 63 15.66 -6.54 11.64
C ALA A 63 15.57 -6.47 13.18
N GLU A 64 16.32 -5.57 13.81
CA GLU A 64 16.24 -5.30 15.25
C GLU A 64 14.86 -4.77 15.64
N ALA A 65 14.34 -3.77 14.92
CA ALA A 65 13.01 -3.20 15.16
C ALA A 65 11.90 -4.27 15.04
N LEU A 66 11.97 -5.14 14.03
CA LEU A 66 10.99 -6.21 13.86
C LEU A 66 11.14 -7.31 14.92
N SER A 67 12.36 -7.56 15.41
CA SER A 67 12.60 -8.59 16.43
C SER A 67 11.89 -8.28 17.76
N SER A 68 11.80 -7.00 18.13
CA SER A 68 11.11 -6.52 19.34
C SER A 68 9.59 -6.54 19.26
N THR A 69 9.00 -6.84 18.10
CA THR A 69 7.53 -6.81 17.92
C THR A 69 6.92 -8.19 18.14
N ASP A 70 5.72 -8.29 18.70
CA ASP A 70 5.07 -9.60 18.88
C ASP A 70 4.50 -10.16 17.57
N ARG A 71 3.94 -9.28 16.74
CA ARG A 71 3.23 -9.61 15.51
C ARG A 71 3.65 -8.68 14.38
N VAL A 72 3.65 -9.22 13.16
CA VAL A 72 3.95 -8.47 11.93
C VAL A 72 2.87 -8.80 10.90
N ALA A 73 2.42 -7.79 10.17
CA ALA A 73 1.64 -7.97 8.96
C ALA A 73 2.54 -7.70 7.74
N LEU A 74 2.34 -8.46 6.67
CA LEU A 74 3.07 -8.30 5.42
C LEU A 74 2.12 -7.84 4.33
N THR A 75 2.56 -6.91 3.49
CA THR A 75 1.94 -6.67 2.19
C THR A 75 2.89 -7.17 1.10
N CYS A 76 2.32 -7.77 0.06
CA CYS A 76 3.09 -8.27 -1.08
C CYS A 76 2.45 -7.82 -2.38
N ASP A 77 3.24 -7.12 -3.20
CA ASP A 77 2.82 -6.59 -4.49
C ASP A 77 3.74 -7.10 -5.60
N ALA A 78 3.13 -7.66 -6.64
CA ALA A 78 3.82 -8.16 -7.82
C ALA A 78 3.57 -7.19 -8.98
N TRP A 79 4.64 -6.62 -9.53
CA TRP A 79 4.53 -5.57 -10.54
C TRP A 79 5.55 -5.75 -11.66
N THR A 80 5.21 -5.23 -12.84
CA THR A 80 6.09 -5.24 -14.01
C THR A 80 6.55 -3.81 -14.29
N SER A 81 7.86 -3.63 -14.37
CA SER A 81 8.50 -2.35 -14.68
C SER A 81 8.27 -1.94 -16.13
N ARG A 82 8.58 -0.67 -16.43
CA ARG A 82 8.57 -0.16 -17.82
C ARG A 82 9.60 -0.84 -18.73
N ALA A 83 10.63 -1.45 -18.14
CA ALA A 83 11.63 -2.25 -18.84
C ALA A 83 11.15 -3.69 -19.07
N THR A 84 9.87 -3.99 -18.80
CA THR A 84 9.24 -5.33 -18.90
C THR A 84 9.84 -6.38 -17.96
N GLU A 85 10.61 -5.93 -16.97
CA GLU A 85 11.11 -6.78 -15.91
C GLU A 85 10.10 -6.87 -14.77
N SER A 86 9.95 -8.05 -14.21
CA SER A 86 9.03 -8.31 -13.14
C SER A 86 9.67 -8.29 -11.77
N TYR A 87 8.94 -7.77 -10.80
CA TYR A 87 9.37 -7.61 -9.43
C TYR A 87 8.28 -8.04 -8.46
N VAL A 88 8.70 -8.55 -7.30
CA VAL A 88 7.85 -8.72 -6.13
C VAL A 88 8.44 -7.89 -4.99
N THR A 89 7.60 -7.06 -4.38
CA THR A 89 7.96 -6.24 -3.22
C THR A 89 7.21 -6.73 -2.00
N ILE A 90 7.95 -6.95 -0.92
CA ILE A 90 7.41 -7.36 0.38
C ILE A 90 7.68 -6.24 1.37
N THR A 91 6.63 -5.83 2.05
CA THR A 91 6.67 -4.76 3.06
C THR A 91 6.13 -5.32 4.37
N ALA A 92 6.82 -5.04 5.47
CA ALA A 92 6.36 -5.35 6.81
C ALA A 92 5.70 -4.14 7.45
N HIS A 93 4.67 -4.40 8.22
CA HIS A 93 3.91 -3.43 8.98
C HIS A 93 3.78 -3.94 10.42
N HIS A 94 4.01 -3.07 11.38
CA HIS A 94 3.75 -3.37 12.78
C HIS A 94 3.33 -2.12 13.54
N VAL A 95 2.71 -2.31 14.69
CA VAL A 95 2.40 -1.22 15.63
C VAL A 95 3.52 -1.16 16.66
N THR A 96 4.04 0.03 16.92
CA THR A 96 5.06 0.26 17.96
C THR A 96 4.43 0.32 19.35
N GLU A 97 5.24 0.27 20.41
CA GLU A 97 4.77 0.46 21.79
C GLU A 97 4.09 1.83 22.02
N LYS A 98 4.39 2.82 21.16
CA LYS A 98 3.76 4.15 21.17
C LYS A 98 2.44 4.21 20.40
N TRP A 99 1.94 3.07 19.93
CA TRP A 99 0.75 2.97 19.09
C TRP A 99 0.87 3.68 17.73
N GLU A 100 2.08 3.72 17.19
CA GLU A 100 2.35 4.27 15.86
C GLU A 100 2.52 3.12 14.85
N LEU A 101 2.00 3.30 13.64
CA LEU A 101 2.16 2.33 12.55
C LEU A 101 3.53 2.54 11.88
N ASP A 102 4.42 1.57 12.03
CA ASP A 102 5.71 1.55 11.35
C ASP A 102 5.66 0.61 10.15
N THR A 103 6.27 1.05 9.05
CA THR A 103 6.26 0.34 7.77
C THR A 103 7.67 0.26 7.18
N TYR A 104 8.10 -0.95 6.83
CA TYR A 104 9.42 -1.22 6.28
C TYR A 104 9.32 -2.04 4.99
N VAL A 105 9.78 -1.47 3.88
CA VAL A 105 10.00 -2.26 2.65
C VAL A 105 11.18 -3.19 2.93
N LEU A 106 10.89 -4.49 3.05
CA LEU A 106 11.91 -5.49 3.37
C LEU A 106 12.78 -5.75 2.15
N GLN A 107 12.14 -6.02 1.01
CA GLN A 107 12.84 -6.33 -0.21
C GLN A 107 11.97 -6.14 -1.45
N THR A 108 12.63 -5.77 -2.54
CA THR A 108 12.11 -5.85 -3.89
C THR A 108 13.01 -6.80 -4.68
N ARG A 109 12.47 -7.94 -5.09
CA ARG A 109 13.22 -8.97 -5.80
C ARG A 109 12.74 -9.06 -7.24
N ALA A 110 13.69 -9.12 -8.18
CA ALA A 110 13.38 -9.44 -9.57
C ALA A 110 12.97 -10.92 -9.68
N LEU A 111 11.87 -11.19 -10.38
CA LEU A 111 11.43 -12.54 -10.73
C LEU A 111 11.82 -12.82 -12.18
N HIS A 112 12.89 -13.61 -12.35
CA HIS A 112 13.35 -14.09 -13.66
C HIS A 112 12.68 -15.41 -14.08
N VAL A 113 11.72 -15.89 -13.29
CA VAL A 113 10.93 -17.10 -13.55
C VAL A 113 9.46 -16.74 -13.72
N SER A 114 8.68 -17.67 -14.27
CA SER A 114 7.22 -17.51 -14.39
C SER A 114 6.59 -17.16 -13.04
N HIS A 115 5.61 -16.25 -13.04
CA HIS A 115 4.91 -15.80 -11.83
C HIS A 115 3.88 -16.82 -11.35
N THR A 116 4.25 -18.10 -11.27
CA THR A 116 3.37 -19.13 -10.71
C THR A 116 3.20 -18.88 -9.21
N GLY A 117 2.06 -19.32 -8.66
CA GLY A 117 1.85 -19.22 -7.22
C GLY A 117 2.89 -20.01 -6.41
N GLU A 118 3.53 -21.01 -7.01
CA GLU A 118 4.59 -21.81 -6.38
C GLU A 118 5.85 -20.97 -6.16
N ASN A 119 6.37 -20.35 -7.23
CA ASN A 119 7.57 -19.53 -7.17
C ASN A 119 7.41 -18.34 -6.21
N ILE A 120 6.22 -17.75 -6.17
CA ILE A 120 5.91 -16.65 -5.24
C ILE A 120 5.84 -17.17 -3.80
N ALA A 121 5.27 -18.36 -3.55
CA ALA A 121 5.25 -18.96 -2.22
C ALA A 121 6.66 -19.21 -1.68
N ASP A 122 7.56 -19.74 -2.51
CA ASP A 122 8.94 -19.98 -2.11
C ASP A 122 9.66 -18.66 -1.79
N LEU A 123 9.44 -17.63 -2.62
CA LEU A 123 9.96 -16.28 -2.37
C LEU A 123 9.44 -15.71 -1.04
N LEU A 124 8.15 -15.89 -0.73
CA LEU A 124 7.57 -15.46 0.54
C LEU A 124 8.20 -16.19 1.74
N LYS A 125 8.37 -17.52 1.65
CA LYS A 125 9.02 -18.31 2.71
C LYS A 125 10.48 -17.88 2.92
N GLU A 126 11.23 -17.71 1.83
CA GLU A 126 12.60 -17.19 1.88
C GLU A 126 12.66 -15.82 2.53
N ALA A 127 11.70 -14.93 2.24
CA ALA A 127 11.62 -13.61 2.85
C ALA A 127 11.40 -13.70 4.35
N VAL A 128 10.43 -14.51 4.79
CA VAL A 128 10.13 -14.73 6.20
C VAL A 128 11.38 -15.23 6.93
N THR A 129 12.10 -16.18 6.35
CA THR A 129 13.33 -16.71 6.95
C THR A 129 14.50 -15.74 6.95
N GLU A 130 14.70 -15.00 5.86
CA GLU A 130 15.76 -13.99 5.78
C GLU A 130 15.60 -12.89 6.83
N TRP A 131 14.35 -12.53 7.14
CA TRP A 131 14.00 -11.51 8.12
C TRP A 131 13.67 -12.06 9.51
N ARG A 132 13.78 -13.39 9.71
CA ARG A 132 13.53 -14.09 10.98
C ARG A 132 12.14 -13.85 11.55
N LEU A 133 11.13 -13.92 10.68
CA LEU A 133 9.73 -13.62 11.01
C LEU A 133 8.88 -14.88 11.27
N GLU A 134 9.46 -16.09 11.25
CA GLU A 134 8.73 -17.36 11.39
C GLU A 134 7.92 -17.41 12.69
N ALA A 135 8.54 -17.00 13.80
CA ALA A 135 7.90 -17.02 15.12
C ALA A 135 6.83 -15.94 15.30
N LYS A 136 6.72 -14.98 14.38
CA LYS A 136 5.75 -13.87 14.46
C LYS A 136 4.39 -14.24 13.86
N ASP A 137 4.32 -15.35 13.12
CA ASP A 137 3.11 -15.84 12.43
C ASP A 137 2.43 -14.72 11.61
N PRO A 138 3.10 -14.29 10.52
CA PRO A 138 2.70 -13.11 9.78
C PRO A 138 1.42 -13.33 8.97
N VAL A 139 0.51 -12.36 9.06
CA VAL A 139 -0.63 -12.23 8.16
C VAL A 139 -0.17 -11.53 6.89
N ILE A 140 -0.57 -12.05 5.72
CA ILE A 140 -0.19 -11.46 4.43
C ILE A 140 -1.40 -10.86 3.70
N VAL A 141 -1.20 -9.65 3.16
CA VAL A 141 -2.13 -8.97 2.26
C VAL A 141 -1.52 -8.93 0.87
N THR A 142 -2.26 -9.40 -0.13
CA THR A 142 -1.82 -9.38 -1.53
C THR A 142 -2.91 -8.83 -2.44
N ASP A 143 -2.56 -8.54 -3.69
CA ASP A 143 -3.58 -8.38 -4.72
C ASP A 143 -4.42 -9.67 -4.90
N ASN A 144 -5.55 -9.55 -5.59
CA ASN A 144 -6.50 -10.65 -5.74
C ASN A 144 -6.14 -11.59 -6.90
N ALA A 145 -4.93 -11.53 -7.44
CA ALA A 145 -4.53 -12.39 -8.55
C ALA A 145 -4.52 -13.85 -8.10
N SER A 146 -4.91 -14.75 -9.02
CA SER A 146 -4.99 -16.19 -8.74
C SER A 146 -3.67 -16.74 -8.18
N ASN A 147 -2.55 -16.27 -8.70
CA ASN A 147 -1.23 -16.77 -8.33
C ASN A 147 -0.84 -16.31 -6.92
N MET A 148 -1.24 -15.10 -6.51
CA MET A 148 -1.02 -14.61 -5.15
C MET A 148 -1.86 -15.39 -4.13
N ASN A 149 -3.13 -15.67 -4.46
CA ASN A 149 -4.00 -16.50 -3.61
C ASN A 149 -3.41 -17.91 -3.41
N ILE A 150 -2.89 -18.53 -4.49
CA ILE A 150 -2.22 -19.83 -4.42
C ILE A 150 -0.93 -19.71 -3.60
N ALA A 151 -0.17 -18.63 -3.78
CA ALA A 151 1.09 -18.42 -3.08
C ALA A 151 0.90 -18.32 -1.57
N ALA A 152 -0.05 -17.50 -1.12
CA ALA A 152 -0.34 -17.33 0.30
C ALA A 152 -0.79 -18.65 0.95
N LYS A 153 -1.65 -19.41 0.24
CA LYS A 153 -2.09 -20.74 0.70
C LYS A 153 -0.92 -21.74 0.79
N ARG A 154 0.00 -21.74 -0.18
CA ARG A 154 1.19 -22.62 -0.17
C ARG A 154 2.27 -22.19 0.81
N ALA A 155 2.28 -20.90 1.15
CA ALA A 155 3.13 -20.33 2.18
C ALA A 155 2.64 -20.65 3.60
N ASP A 156 1.43 -21.23 3.74
CA ASP A 156 0.77 -21.52 5.01
C ASP A 156 0.59 -20.25 5.87
N MET A 157 0.28 -19.14 5.20
CA MET A 157 0.08 -17.83 5.84
C MET A 157 -1.40 -17.47 5.86
N THR A 158 -1.85 -16.84 6.94
CA THR A 158 -3.18 -16.22 6.97
C THR A 158 -3.25 -15.13 5.91
N HIS A 159 -4.14 -15.28 4.94
CA HIS A 159 -4.23 -14.42 3.77
C HIS A 159 -5.46 -13.52 3.81
N ILE A 160 -5.24 -12.21 3.64
CA ILE A 160 -6.30 -11.24 3.45
C ILE A 160 -6.18 -10.61 2.06
N ARG A 161 -7.26 -10.69 1.29
CA ARG A 161 -7.33 -10.07 -0.04
C ARG A 161 -7.36 -8.54 0.01
N CYS A 162 -6.57 -7.88 -0.84
CA CYS A 162 -6.52 -6.42 -0.90
C CYS A 162 -7.87 -5.78 -1.26
N PHE A 163 -8.41 -4.97 -0.34
CA PHE A 163 -9.71 -4.34 -0.53
C PHE A 163 -9.70 -3.22 -1.58
N ALA A 164 -8.64 -2.41 -1.65
CA ALA A 164 -8.49 -1.42 -2.71
C ALA A 164 -8.50 -2.09 -4.11
N HIS A 165 -7.86 -3.26 -4.25
CA HIS A 165 -7.90 -4.01 -5.50
C HIS A 165 -9.29 -4.60 -5.77
N SER A 166 -9.99 -5.09 -4.75
CA SER A 166 -11.39 -5.52 -4.85
C SER A 166 -12.32 -4.40 -5.35
N LEU A 167 -12.21 -3.20 -4.76
CA LEU A 167 -12.98 -2.03 -5.18
C LEU A 167 -12.66 -1.66 -6.63
N ASN A 168 -11.39 -1.65 -6.99
CA ASN A 168 -10.94 -1.36 -8.35
C ASN A 168 -11.54 -2.35 -9.38
N LEU A 169 -11.55 -3.65 -9.08
CA LEU A 169 -12.12 -4.66 -9.98
C LEU A 169 -13.64 -4.49 -10.16
N ALA A 170 -14.37 -4.21 -9.08
CA ALA A 170 -15.82 -3.97 -9.13
C ALA A 170 -16.14 -2.68 -9.91
N SER A 171 -15.46 -1.57 -9.61
CA SER A 171 -15.67 -0.29 -10.29
C SER A 171 -15.33 -0.34 -11.78
N GLN A 172 -14.34 -1.14 -12.19
CA GLN A 172 -13.99 -1.33 -13.61
C GLN A 172 -15.08 -2.00 -14.44
N LYS A 173 -16.11 -2.60 -13.83
CA LYS A 173 -17.26 -3.16 -14.57
C LYS A 173 -18.15 -2.08 -15.15
N ALA A 174 -18.33 -0.96 -14.44
CA ALA A 174 -19.25 0.10 -14.84
C ALA A 174 -18.83 0.82 -16.13
N PRO A 175 -17.55 1.23 -16.33
CA PRO A 175 -17.09 1.82 -17.59
C PRO A 175 -17.23 0.89 -18.82
N LYS A 176 -17.36 -0.42 -18.61
CA LYS A 176 -17.53 -1.43 -19.68
C LYS A 176 -18.99 -1.62 -20.09
N LEU A 177 -19.93 -0.99 -19.40
CA LEU A 177 -21.33 -1.01 -19.82
C LEU A 177 -21.49 -0.23 -21.13
N PRO A 178 -22.18 -0.76 -22.16
CA PRO A 178 -22.18 -0.16 -23.49
C PRO A 178 -22.60 1.32 -23.53
N LYS A 179 -23.57 1.71 -22.70
CA LYS A 179 -24.02 3.11 -22.63
C LYS A 179 -22.98 4.03 -21.97
N VAL A 180 -22.32 3.56 -20.91
CA VAL A 180 -21.25 4.28 -20.22
C VAL A 180 -19.99 4.39 -21.10
N GLU A 181 -19.63 3.31 -21.80
CA GLU A 181 -18.49 3.29 -22.73
C GLU A 181 -18.67 4.29 -23.88
N ARG A 182 -19.90 4.36 -24.44
CA ARG A 182 -20.25 5.34 -25.48
C ARG A 182 -20.15 6.77 -24.95
N LEU A 183 -20.70 7.03 -23.76
CA LEU A 183 -20.61 8.34 -23.11
C LEU A 183 -19.14 8.76 -22.89
N LEU A 184 -18.33 7.88 -22.30
CA LEU A 184 -16.91 8.11 -22.07
C LEU A 184 -16.18 8.42 -23.39
N SER A 185 -16.49 7.69 -24.45
CA SER A 185 -15.89 7.92 -25.77
C SER A 185 -16.24 9.31 -26.32
N ARG A 186 -17.48 9.77 -26.13
CA ARG A 186 -17.90 11.13 -26.55
C ARG A 186 -17.21 12.21 -25.71
N ILE A 187 -17.11 12.05 -24.39
CA ILE A 187 -16.38 12.97 -23.51
C ILE A 187 -14.88 13.03 -23.88
N ARG A 188 -14.27 11.89 -24.22
CA ARG A 188 -12.88 11.83 -24.70
C ARG A 188 -12.66 12.64 -25.98
N LEU A 189 -13.60 12.62 -26.92
CA LEU A 189 -13.50 13.42 -28.14
C LEU A 189 -13.43 14.92 -27.80
N VAL A 190 -14.30 15.40 -26.91
CA VAL A 190 -14.33 16.81 -26.49
C VAL A 190 -13.04 17.18 -25.75
N THR A 191 -12.66 16.41 -24.73
CA THR A 191 -11.45 16.72 -23.93
C THR A 191 -10.17 16.66 -24.77
N THR A 192 -10.09 15.72 -25.72
CA THR A 192 -8.96 15.59 -26.65
C THR A 192 -8.90 16.77 -27.62
N PHE A 193 -10.04 17.23 -28.13
CA PHE A 193 -10.12 18.40 -29.01
C PHE A 193 -9.51 19.64 -28.33
N PHE A 194 -9.95 19.97 -27.11
CA PHE A 194 -9.42 21.11 -26.37
C PHE A 194 -7.93 20.97 -26.05
N ARG A 195 -7.44 19.76 -25.78
CA ARG A 195 -6.02 19.51 -25.52
C ARG A 195 -5.14 19.68 -26.76
N ARG A 196 -5.65 19.37 -27.95
CA ARG A 196 -4.89 19.46 -29.21
C ARG A 196 -4.96 20.85 -29.84
N SER A 197 -6.11 21.53 -29.74
CA SER A 197 -6.31 22.84 -30.34
C SER A 197 -5.89 23.97 -29.39
N THR A 198 -4.85 24.71 -29.78
CA THR A 198 -4.40 25.90 -29.04
C THR A 198 -5.45 27.00 -29.03
N ILE A 199 -6.21 27.14 -30.12
CA ILE A 199 -7.33 28.09 -30.24
C ILE A 199 -8.44 27.72 -29.26
N ALA A 200 -8.86 26.46 -29.24
CA ALA A 200 -9.92 26.00 -28.33
C ALA A 200 -9.48 26.10 -26.86
N SER A 201 -8.24 25.70 -26.54
CA SER A 201 -7.65 25.87 -25.20
C SER A 201 -7.64 27.33 -24.75
N HIS A 202 -7.28 28.26 -25.64
CA HIS A 202 -7.28 29.69 -25.33
C HIS A 202 -8.69 30.22 -25.12
N GLN A 203 -9.64 29.82 -25.98
CA GLN A 203 -11.05 30.19 -25.83
C GLN A 203 -11.64 29.65 -24.52
N LEU A 204 -11.37 28.40 -24.17
CA LEU A 204 -11.79 27.82 -22.89
C LEU A 204 -11.30 28.68 -21.72
N LYS A 205 -10.01 29.04 -21.73
CA LYS A 205 -9.42 29.89 -20.68
C LYS A 205 -10.07 31.28 -20.62
N GLN A 206 -10.36 31.89 -21.77
CA GLN A 206 -11.06 33.18 -21.81
C GLN A 206 -12.49 33.07 -21.26
N LYS A 207 -13.22 31.98 -21.57
CA LYS A 207 -14.57 31.76 -21.04
C LYS A 207 -14.56 31.49 -19.54
N GLN A 208 -13.59 30.74 -19.02
CA GLN A 208 -13.36 30.58 -17.57
C GLN A 208 -13.13 31.93 -16.89
N ASP A 209 -12.29 32.79 -17.50
CA ASP A 209 -12.03 34.14 -17.01
C ASP A 209 -13.30 35.01 -16.98
N LEU A 210 -14.08 34.99 -18.06
CA LEU A 210 -15.32 35.77 -18.16
C LEU A 210 -16.40 35.32 -17.17
N LEU A 211 -16.49 34.01 -16.94
CA LEU A 211 -17.47 33.41 -16.03
C LEU A 211 -17.00 33.37 -14.57
N GLN A 212 -15.78 33.84 -14.29
CA GLN A 212 -15.15 33.81 -12.96
C GLN A 212 -15.05 32.40 -12.36
N LEU A 213 -14.82 31.41 -13.21
CA LEU A 213 -14.76 30.01 -12.82
C LEU A 213 -13.29 29.54 -12.66
N PRO A 214 -13.04 28.45 -11.92
CA PRO A 214 -11.70 27.90 -11.75
C PRO A 214 -11.04 27.56 -13.09
N LYS A 215 -9.78 27.99 -13.26
CA LYS A 215 -9.02 27.83 -14.52
C LYS A 215 -8.40 26.44 -14.65
N HIS A 216 -9.24 25.42 -14.71
CA HIS A 216 -8.79 24.05 -14.81
C HIS A 216 -8.64 23.62 -16.27
N ARG A 217 -7.57 22.89 -16.56
CA ARG A 217 -7.43 22.22 -17.86
C ARG A 217 -8.28 20.96 -17.88
N LEU A 218 -8.86 20.67 -19.03
CA LEU A 218 -9.52 19.39 -19.25
C LEU A 218 -8.51 18.25 -19.21
N ILE A 219 -8.94 17.16 -18.60
CA ILE A 219 -8.18 15.92 -18.49
C ILE A 219 -8.80 14.86 -19.39
N THR A 220 -7.96 13.98 -19.91
CA THR A 220 -8.40 12.79 -20.66
C THR A 220 -7.97 11.59 -19.85
N ASP A 221 -8.85 10.61 -19.75
CA ASP A 221 -8.61 9.43 -18.93
C ASP A 221 -7.56 8.48 -19.52
N VAL A 222 -7.06 7.62 -18.65
CA VAL A 222 -6.35 6.40 -19.03
C VAL A 222 -7.38 5.30 -19.04
N VAL A 223 -7.76 4.82 -20.23
CA VAL A 223 -8.89 3.88 -20.44
C VAL A 223 -8.82 2.64 -19.54
N THR A 224 -7.62 2.19 -19.18
CA THR A 224 -7.40 1.03 -18.30
C THR A 224 -7.57 1.31 -16.80
N ARG A 225 -7.85 2.56 -16.40
CA ARG A 225 -7.95 2.99 -14.99
C ARG A 225 -9.26 3.74 -14.75
N TRP A 226 -10.24 3.06 -14.17
CA TRP A 226 -11.58 3.62 -13.94
C TRP A 226 -11.57 4.95 -13.15
N ASN A 227 -10.65 5.11 -12.19
CA ASN A 227 -10.49 6.36 -11.42
C ASN A 227 -10.24 7.55 -12.34
N SER A 228 -9.42 7.38 -13.37
CA SER A 228 -9.14 8.46 -14.31
C SER A 228 -10.33 8.78 -15.22
N SER A 229 -11.18 7.78 -15.51
CA SER A 229 -12.44 7.98 -16.24
C SER A 229 -13.44 8.75 -15.38
N TYR A 230 -13.53 8.44 -14.08
CA TYR A 230 -14.32 9.20 -13.12
C TYR A 230 -13.86 10.66 -13.05
N ASP A 231 -12.56 10.89 -12.84
CA ASP A 231 -12.00 12.24 -12.74
C ASP A 231 -12.22 13.04 -14.03
N MET A 232 -12.14 12.39 -15.19
CA MET A 232 -12.44 13.01 -16.49
C MET A 232 -13.90 13.48 -16.59
N ILE A 233 -14.86 12.65 -16.17
CA ILE A 233 -16.27 13.05 -16.18
C ILE A 233 -16.50 14.20 -15.19
N GLU A 234 -15.95 14.11 -13.97
CA GLU A 234 -16.06 15.15 -12.95
C GLU A 234 -15.50 16.49 -13.45
N ARG A 235 -14.28 16.48 -14.01
CA ARG A 235 -13.68 17.69 -14.59
C ARG A 235 -14.48 18.23 -15.77
N PHE A 236 -15.04 17.34 -16.59
CA PHE A 236 -15.84 17.74 -17.74
C PHE A 236 -17.12 18.44 -17.31
N LEU A 237 -17.84 17.90 -16.32
CA LEU A 237 -19.08 18.49 -15.82
C LEU A 237 -18.84 19.81 -15.08
N GLU A 238 -17.77 19.91 -14.29
CA GLU A 238 -17.38 21.16 -13.63
C GLU A 238 -17.17 22.31 -14.62
N GLN A 239 -16.63 22.00 -15.80
CA GLN A 239 -16.23 22.97 -16.82
C GLN A 239 -17.25 23.03 -17.99
N GLN A 240 -18.41 22.40 -17.83
CA GLN A 240 -19.41 22.24 -18.88
C GLN A 240 -19.90 23.59 -19.45
N PRO A 241 -20.20 24.62 -18.64
CA PRO A 241 -20.65 25.92 -19.16
C PRO A 241 -19.62 26.58 -20.10
N GLU A 242 -18.34 26.54 -19.73
CA GLU A 242 -17.24 27.15 -20.48
C GLU A 242 -16.90 26.35 -21.72
N ILE A 243 -16.97 25.01 -21.64
CA ILE A 243 -16.83 24.12 -22.78
C ILE A 243 -17.90 24.47 -23.82
N CYS A 244 -19.17 24.53 -23.42
CA CYS A 244 -20.27 24.89 -24.31
C CYS A 244 -20.05 26.28 -24.92
N ALA A 245 -19.73 27.30 -24.11
CA ALA A 245 -19.48 28.65 -24.60
C ALA A 245 -18.28 28.73 -25.56
N ALA A 246 -17.21 27.97 -25.30
CA ALA A 246 -16.03 27.93 -26.17
C ALA A 246 -16.31 27.22 -27.50
N LEU A 247 -17.07 26.12 -27.49
CA LEU A 247 -17.48 25.40 -28.72
C LEU A 247 -18.44 26.23 -29.59
N LEU A 248 -19.16 27.19 -29.00
CA LEU A 248 -20.00 28.15 -29.72
C LEU A 248 -19.22 29.34 -30.30
N SER A 249 -17.95 29.53 -29.92
CA SER A 249 -17.14 30.66 -30.41
C SER A 249 -16.88 30.58 -31.92
N THR A 250 -16.86 31.73 -32.57
CA THR A 250 -16.63 31.86 -34.02
C THR A 250 -15.25 31.35 -34.42
N GLU A 251 -14.27 31.51 -33.54
CA GLU A 251 -12.88 31.12 -33.75
C GLU A 251 -12.76 29.60 -33.81
N VAL A 252 -13.43 28.90 -32.90
CA VAL A 252 -13.44 27.43 -32.83
C VAL A 252 -14.20 26.82 -34.01
N ARG A 253 -15.39 27.37 -34.33
CA ARG A 253 -16.21 26.88 -35.45
C ARG A 253 -15.58 27.11 -36.83
N LYS A 254 -14.68 28.09 -36.98
CA LYS A 254 -13.92 28.28 -38.22
C LYS A 254 -12.80 27.26 -38.39
N SER A 255 -12.21 26.80 -37.28
CA SER A 255 -11.08 25.86 -37.30
C SER A 255 -11.51 24.40 -37.48
N GLU A 256 -12.70 24.01 -37.01
CA GLU A 256 -13.15 22.62 -37.01
C GLU A 256 -14.61 22.54 -37.49
N LYS A 257 -14.88 21.78 -38.56
CA LYS A 257 -16.25 21.63 -39.11
C LYS A 257 -17.11 20.65 -38.30
N ASP A 258 -16.46 19.66 -37.66
CA ASP A 258 -17.12 18.64 -36.85
C ASP A 258 -16.89 18.92 -35.36
N VAL A 259 -17.60 19.92 -34.83
CA VAL A 259 -17.56 20.24 -33.39
C VAL A 259 -18.46 19.24 -32.64
N PHE A 260 -17.83 18.28 -31.96
CA PHE A 260 -18.56 17.33 -31.12
C PHE A 260 -19.17 18.04 -29.91
N THR A 261 -20.49 17.98 -29.79
CA THR A 261 -21.24 18.44 -28.62
C THR A 261 -21.95 17.26 -27.99
N LEU A 262 -22.05 17.28 -26.66
CA LEU A 262 -22.86 16.33 -25.91
C LEU A 262 -24.30 16.84 -25.87
N SER A 263 -25.27 15.93 -25.97
CA SER A 263 -26.68 16.26 -25.76
C SER A 263 -26.98 16.45 -24.27
N GLU A 264 -28.11 17.07 -23.95
CA GLU A 264 -28.57 17.17 -22.55
C GLU A 264 -28.69 15.77 -21.90
N THR A 265 -29.14 14.77 -22.66
CA THR A 265 -29.19 13.38 -22.22
C THR A 265 -27.82 12.78 -21.92
N ASP A 266 -26.76 13.18 -22.62
CA ASP A 266 -25.39 12.75 -22.32
C ASP A 266 -24.90 13.39 -21.01
N ILE A 267 -25.22 14.67 -20.78
CA ILE A 267 -24.87 15.40 -19.55
C ILE A 267 -25.55 14.78 -18.34
N THR A 268 -26.87 14.56 -18.40
CA THR A 268 -27.60 13.88 -17.33
C THR A 268 -27.06 12.47 -17.08
N CYS A 269 -26.73 11.72 -18.14
CA CYS A 269 -26.13 10.39 -17.98
C CYS A 269 -24.75 10.46 -17.30
N ALA A 270 -23.95 11.50 -17.56
CA ALA A 270 -22.65 11.71 -16.92
C ALA A 270 -22.80 12.02 -15.42
N GLU A 271 -23.76 12.87 -15.05
CA GLU A 271 -24.08 13.17 -13.66
C GLU A 271 -24.53 11.92 -12.89
N GLU A 272 -25.40 11.11 -13.50
CA GLU A 272 -25.87 9.84 -12.95
C GLU A 272 -24.73 8.84 -12.73
N VAL A 273 -23.83 8.69 -13.72
CA VAL A 273 -22.66 7.81 -13.63
C VAL A 273 -21.73 8.25 -12.48
N LEU A 274 -21.46 9.56 -12.34
CA LEU A 274 -20.65 10.06 -11.24
C LEU A 274 -21.31 9.80 -9.88
N LYS A 275 -22.61 10.07 -9.77
CA LYS A 275 -23.35 9.84 -8.53
C LYS A 275 -23.32 8.36 -8.14
N ALA A 276 -23.51 7.45 -9.10
CA ALA A 276 -23.48 6.02 -8.87
C ALA A 276 -22.08 5.49 -8.49
N LEU A 277 -21.01 6.05 -9.06
CA LEU A 277 -19.63 5.64 -8.79
C LEU A 277 -18.97 6.35 -7.62
N LYS A 278 -19.56 7.44 -7.13
CA LYS A 278 -19.01 8.24 -6.02
C LYS A 278 -18.72 7.43 -4.76
N PRO A 279 -19.63 6.54 -4.27
CA PRO A 279 -19.32 5.71 -3.10
C PRO A 279 -18.06 4.86 -3.28
N MET A 280 -17.85 4.32 -4.48
CA MET A 280 -16.66 3.52 -4.79
C MET A 280 -15.39 4.38 -4.83
N LYS A 281 -15.48 5.62 -5.32
CA LYS A 281 -14.36 6.58 -5.35
C LYS A 281 -13.95 6.96 -3.94
N ASP A 282 -14.92 7.38 -3.12
CA ASP A 282 -14.69 7.77 -1.73
C ASP A 282 -14.12 6.59 -0.92
N ALA A 283 -14.66 5.37 -1.10
CA ALA A 283 -14.13 4.15 -0.49
C ALA A 283 -12.68 3.85 -0.92
N THR A 284 -12.36 4.02 -2.21
CA THR A 284 -10.99 3.81 -2.71
C THR A 284 -10.00 4.79 -2.10
N LEU A 285 -10.41 6.06 -1.92
CA LEU A 285 -9.58 7.08 -1.27
C LEU A 285 -9.30 6.73 0.19
N VAL A 286 -10.32 6.31 0.95
CA VAL A 286 -10.15 5.86 2.34
C VAL A 286 -9.18 4.69 2.44
N MET A 287 -9.26 3.74 1.51
CA MET A 287 -8.38 2.56 1.49
C MET A 287 -6.98 2.83 0.92
N SER A 288 -6.75 4.02 0.37
CA SER A 288 -5.44 4.47 -0.09
C SER A 288 -4.66 5.23 0.99
N GLU A 289 -5.23 5.37 2.19
CA GLU A 289 -4.55 5.95 3.35
C GLU A 289 -3.45 5.01 3.85
N GLU A 290 -2.24 5.54 4.05
CA GLU A 290 -1.06 4.76 4.46
C GLU A 290 -0.68 5.00 5.93
N SER A 291 -1.22 6.05 6.56
CA SER A 291 -0.85 6.45 7.92
C SER A 291 -1.61 5.72 9.03
N MET A 292 -2.67 4.99 8.71
CA MET A 292 -3.56 4.37 9.70
C MET A 292 -3.90 2.92 9.32
N PRO A 293 -4.08 2.01 10.30
CA PRO A 293 -4.60 0.67 10.04
C PRO A 293 -6.01 0.71 9.42
N THR A 294 -6.17 0.09 8.26
CA THR A 294 -7.44 0.13 7.49
C THR A 294 -8.27 -1.15 7.59
N LEU A 295 -7.75 -2.23 8.17
CA LEU A 295 -8.42 -3.54 8.20
C LEU A 295 -9.82 -3.50 8.85
N ALA A 296 -9.95 -2.77 9.97
CA ALA A 296 -11.21 -2.61 10.70
C ALA A 296 -12.29 -1.82 9.92
N ILE A 297 -11.90 -1.10 8.86
CA ILE A 297 -12.82 -0.33 8.03
C ILE A 297 -13.42 -1.22 6.93
N VAL A 298 -12.76 -2.32 6.57
CA VAL A 298 -13.12 -3.13 5.40
C VAL A 298 -14.52 -3.73 5.51
N ALA A 299 -14.87 -4.39 6.62
CA ALA A 299 -16.20 -5.00 6.76
C ALA A 299 -17.35 -3.97 6.75
N PRO A 300 -17.33 -2.90 7.59
CA PRO A 300 -18.40 -1.90 7.57
C PRO A 300 -18.48 -1.18 6.22
N LEU A 301 -17.34 -0.89 5.59
CA LEU A 301 -17.32 -0.23 4.28
C LEU A 301 -17.84 -1.15 3.16
N HIS A 302 -17.46 -2.43 3.16
CA HIS A 302 -17.99 -3.42 2.22
C HIS A 302 -19.50 -3.56 2.36
N ALA A 303 -20.01 -3.72 3.59
CA ALA A 303 -21.45 -3.81 3.82
C ALA A 303 -22.18 -2.54 3.38
N LYS A 304 -21.66 -1.35 3.72
CA LYS A 304 -22.24 -0.07 3.29
C LYS A 304 -22.28 0.08 1.77
N LEU A 305 -21.24 -0.37 1.06
CA LEU A 305 -21.21 -0.35 -0.40
C LEU A 305 -22.21 -1.32 -1.00
N VAL A 306 -22.32 -2.54 -0.46
CA VAL A 306 -23.30 -3.53 -0.92
C VAL A 306 -24.73 -3.02 -0.70
N MET A 307 -25.04 -2.48 0.48
CA MET A 307 -26.35 -1.84 0.73
C MET A 307 -26.61 -0.66 -0.22
N GLY A 308 -25.59 0.15 -0.50
CA GLY A 308 -25.69 1.27 -1.45
C GLY A 308 -25.94 0.85 -2.91
N THR A 309 -25.77 -0.43 -3.24
CA THR A 309 -26.09 -0.98 -4.57
C THR A 309 -27.52 -1.51 -4.67
N GLU A 310 -28.33 -1.42 -3.63
CA GLU A 310 -29.76 -1.76 -3.71
C GLU A 310 -30.49 -0.82 -4.69
N GLU A 311 -31.41 -1.40 -5.47
CA GLU A 311 -32.18 -0.66 -6.46
C GLU A 311 -33.19 0.27 -5.79
N SER A 312 -33.20 1.54 -6.23
CA SER A 312 -34.22 2.52 -5.88
C SER A 312 -35.24 2.64 -7.02
N SER A 313 -36.48 3.00 -6.68
CA SER A 313 -37.51 3.35 -7.67
C SER A 313 -37.12 4.56 -8.53
N GLU A 314 -36.26 5.44 -8.01
CA GLU A 314 -35.75 6.63 -8.69
C GLU A 314 -34.56 6.34 -9.61
N ASP A 315 -33.99 5.13 -9.58
CA ASP A 315 -32.81 4.82 -10.38
C ASP A 315 -33.16 4.70 -11.86
N THR A 316 -32.38 5.38 -12.70
CA THR A 316 -32.45 5.16 -14.15
C THR A 316 -31.92 3.78 -14.51
N GLN A 317 -32.28 3.30 -15.71
CA GLN A 317 -31.80 2.01 -16.20
C GLN A 317 -30.27 1.89 -16.17
N THR A 318 -29.55 2.99 -16.44
CA THR A 318 -28.08 3.01 -16.40
C THR A 318 -27.55 2.90 -14.99
N VAL A 319 -28.16 3.60 -14.03
CA VAL A 319 -27.78 3.50 -12.60
C VAL A 319 -28.04 2.09 -12.09
N LYS A 320 -29.18 1.48 -12.44
CA LYS A 320 -29.50 0.09 -12.09
C LYS A 320 -28.44 -0.87 -12.61
N GLU A 321 -28.10 -0.80 -13.90
CA GLU A 321 -27.04 -1.64 -14.48
C GLU A 321 -25.69 -1.48 -13.76
N ILE A 322 -25.29 -0.25 -13.45
CA ILE A 322 -24.05 0.04 -12.69
C ILE A 322 -24.11 -0.61 -11.31
N LYS A 323 -25.20 -0.39 -10.57
CA LYS A 323 -25.42 -0.98 -9.24
C LYS A 323 -25.38 -2.50 -9.31
N THR A 324 -26.08 -3.13 -10.26
CA THR A 324 -26.10 -4.59 -10.44
C THR A 324 -24.70 -5.15 -10.69
N VAL A 325 -23.91 -4.57 -11.60
CA VAL A 325 -22.57 -5.12 -11.89
C VAL A 325 -21.61 -4.95 -10.72
N ILE A 326 -21.73 -3.88 -9.95
CA ILE A 326 -20.93 -3.65 -8.73
C ILE A 326 -21.36 -4.64 -7.63
N ALA A 327 -22.67 -4.78 -7.39
CA ALA A 327 -23.24 -5.70 -6.40
C ALA A 327 -22.80 -7.15 -6.66
N GLN A 328 -22.90 -7.60 -7.92
CA GLN A 328 -22.52 -8.96 -8.31
C GLN A 328 -21.03 -9.24 -8.14
N ASP A 329 -20.16 -8.23 -8.31
CA ASP A 329 -18.72 -8.40 -8.15
C ASP A 329 -18.32 -8.31 -6.66
N LEU A 330 -18.81 -7.31 -5.92
CA LEU A 330 -18.53 -7.14 -4.49
C LEU A 330 -19.12 -8.24 -3.62
N GLY A 331 -20.34 -8.72 -3.92
CA GLY A 331 -21.01 -9.76 -3.15
C GLY A 331 -20.31 -11.13 -3.18
N LYS A 332 -19.44 -11.36 -4.17
CA LYS A 332 -18.63 -12.59 -4.28
C LYS A 332 -17.31 -12.52 -3.49
N ARG A 333 -16.96 -11.35 -2.95
CA ARG A 333 -15.67 -11.10 -2.28
C ARG A 333 -15.83 -11.24 -0.76
N TYR A 334 -14.72 -11.55 -0.09
CA TYR A 334 -14.62 -11.62 1.38
C TYR A 334 -15.48 -12.66 2.09
N GLY A 335 -16.03 -13.65 1.37
CA GLY A 335 -16.74 -14.77 2.01
C GLY A 335 -15.86 -15.55 2.99
N SER A 336 -14.62 -15.86 2.61
CA SER A 336 -13.66 -16.62 3.43
C SER A 336 -13.03 -15.81 4.55
N GLU A 337 -12.89 -14.50 4.38
CA GLU A 337 -12.21 -13.59 5.32
C GLU A 337 -13.19 -12.84 6.22
N LYS A 338 -14.50 -13.06 6.05
CA LYS A 338 -15.57 -12.34 6.76
C LYS A 338 -15.34 -12.34 8.28
N GLU A 339 -14.98 -13.48 8.84
CA GLU A 339 -14.73 -13.63 10.27
C GLU A 339 -13.62 -12.68 10.75
N THR A 340 -12.42 -12.76 10.16
CA THR A 340 -11.28 -11.90 10.53
C THR A 340 -11.62 -10.41 10.39
N LEU A 341 -12.34 -10.04 9.33
CA LEU A 341 -12.72 -8.65 9.09
C LEU A 341 -13.77 -8.15 10.09
N CYS A 342 -14.76 -8.97 10.45
CA CYS A 342 -15.74 -8.64 11.48
C CYS A 342 -15.06 -8.50 12.85
N MET A 343 -14.15 -9.42 13.20
CA MET A 343 -13.39 -9.34 14.44
C MET A 343 -12.53 -8.06 14.49
N ALA A 344 -11.81 -7.75 13.41
CA ALA A 344 -11.03 -6.51 13.33
C ALA A 344 -11.89 -5.26 13.49
N SER A 345 -13.10 -5.26 12.91
CA SER A 345 -14.06 -4.15 13.02
C SER A 345 -14.61 -4.02 14.44
N ALA A 346 -14.90 -5.13 15.12
CA ALA A 346 -15.42 -5.12 16.49
C ALA A 346 -14.42 -4.52 17.50
N LEU A 347 -13.12 -4.75 17.26
CA LEU A 347 -12.02 -4.22 18.08
C LEU A 347 -11.78 -2.72 17.86
N ASP A 348 -12.38 -2.12 16.83
CA ASP A 348 -12.35 -0.67 16.63
C ASP A 348 -13.55 -0.02 17.34
N PRO A 349 -13.33 0.88 18.31
CA PRO A 349 -14.42 1.53 19.04
C PRO A 349 -15.45 2.24 18.17
N ARG A 350 -15.08 2.64 16.94
CA ARG A 350 -15.99 3.28 15.97
C ARG A 350 -17.01 2.31 15.37
N PHE A 351 -16.70 1.01 15.36
CA PHE A 351 -17.51 -0.03 14.71
C PHE A 351 -17.91 -1.18 15.65
N LYS A 352 -17.65 -1.05 16.95
CA LYS A 352 -17.93 -2.08 17.98
C LYS A 352 -19.36 -2.63 17.94
N ASP A 353 -20.35 -1.82 17.58
CA ASP A 353 -21.76 -2.24 17.59
C ASP A 353 -22.13 -3.07 16.34
N LEU A 354 -21.22 -3.17 15.36
CA LEU A 354 -21.36 -3.98 14.14
C LEU A 354 -22.75 -3.90 13.47
N PRO A 355 -23.28 -2.68 13.18
CA PRO A 355 -24.67 -2.48 12.76
C PRO A 355 -25.03 -3.12 11.40
N PHE A 356 -24.04 -3.64 10.69
CA PHE A 356 -24.18 -4.32 9.41
C PHE A 356 -24.34 -5.85 9.54
N LEU A 357 -24.29 -6.39 10.76
CA LEU A 357 -24.50 -7.80 11.05
C LEU A 357 -25.84 -8.02 11.75
N SER A 358 -26.37 -9.25 11.65
CA SER A 358 -27.46 -9.68 12.52
C SER A 358 -27.00 -9.84 13.97
N GLU A 359 -27.95 -9.85 14.91
CA GLU A 359 -27.66 -10.07 16.33
C GLU A 359 -26.93 -11.40 16.57
N ALA A 360 -27.33 -12.46 15.85
CA ALA A 360 -26.68 -13.76 15.92
C ALA A 360 -25.22 -13.73 15.44
N GLU A 361 -24.94 -13.07 14.30
CA GLU A 361 -23.59 -12.91 13.79
C GLU A 361 -22.71 -12.02 14.68
N THR A 362 -23.31 -11.01 15.30
CA THR A 362 -22.62 -10.13 16.26
C THR A 362 -22.21 -10.92 17.50
N ASN A 363 -23.13 -11.71 18.06
CA ASN A 363 -22.85 -12.57 19.22
C ASN A 363 -21.79 -13.64 18.91
N ASP A 364 -21.83 -14.25 17.71
CA ASP A 364 -20.78 -15.18 17.26
C ASP A 364 -19.42 -14.49 17.18
N THR A 365 -19.36 -13.29 16.60
CA THR A 365 -18.12 -12.50 16.48
C THR A 365 -17.52 -12.19 17.85
N TYR A 366 -18.32 -11.72 18.80
CA TYR A 366 -17.85 -11.44 20.17
C TYR A 366 -17.45 -12.71 20.93
N SER A 367 -18.15 -13.83 20.72
CA SER A 367 -17.79 -15.11 21.32
C SER A 367 -16.40 -15.57 20.87
N LYS A 368 -16.09 -15.42 19.58
CA LYS A 368 -14.76 -15.72 19.01
C LYS A 368 -13.67 -14.80 19.52
N ILE A 369 -13.96 -13.49 19.65
CA ILE A 369 -13.03 -12.54 20.25
C ILE A 369 -12.73 -12.92 21.69
N ASN A 370 -13.75 -13.23 22.49
CA ASN A 370 -13.56 -13.65 23.88
C ASN A 370 -12.72 -14.92 23.97
N ALA A 371 -12.96 -15.92 23.11
CA ALA A 371 -12.14 -17.13 23.04
C ALA A 371 -10.67 -16.81 22.69
N ALA A 372 -10.44 -15.92 21.73
CA ALA A 372 -9.10 -15.49 21.34
C ALA A 372 -8.37 -14.73 22.47
N VAL A 373 -9.09 -13.87 23.21
CA VAL A 373 -8.55 -13.14 24.37
C VAL A 373 -8.17 -14.11 25.49
N VAL A 374 -9.03 -15.08 25.80
CA VAL A 374 -8.72 -16.11 26.81
C VAL A 374 -7.47 -16.89 26.42
N ALA A 375 -7.38 -17.36 25.17
CA ALA A 375 -6.21 -18.06 24.68
C ALA A 375 -4.93 -17.20 24.72
N ALA A 376 -5.03 -15.90 24.47
CA ALA A 376 -3.90 -14.98 24.55
C ALA A 376 -3.42 -14.79 26.01
N ILE A 377 -4.35 -14.67 26.96
CA ILE A 377 -4.04 -14.56 28.40
C ILE A 377 -3.37 -15.84 28.90
N GLU A 378 -3.91 -17.01 28.57
CA GLU A 378 -3.33 -18.31 28.94
C GLU A 378 -1.91 -18.47 28.38
N LYS A 379 -1.69 -18.07 27.11
CA LYS A 379 -0.36 -18.09 26.50
C LYS A 379 0.63 -17.19 27.24
N GLN A 380 0.19 -15.98 27.65
CA GLN A 380 1.02 -15.05 28.40
C GLN A 380 1.35 -15.57 29.80
N GLN A 381 0.38 -16.19 30.48
CA GLN A 381 0.59 -16.82 31.79
C GLN A 381 1.60 -17.97 31.70
N ASN A 382 1.45 -18.86 30.72
CA ASN A 382 2.38 -19.97 30.50
C ASN A 382 3.82 -19.49 30.21
N GLN A 383 3.97 -18.38 29.47
CA GLN A 383 5.29 -17.77 29.23
C GLN A 383 5.91 -17.21 30.52
N LEU A 384 5.11 -16.54 31.36
CA LEU A 384 5.58 -16.02 32.64
C LEU A 384 5.99 -17.14 33.60
N GLU A 385 5.23 -18.24 33.66
CA GLU A 385 5.56 -19.42 34.47
C GLU A 385 6.86 -20.10 34.00
N GLN A 386 7.08 -20.20 32.68
CA GLN A 386 8.34 -20.71 32.12
C GLN A 386 9.53 -19.83 32.50
N ILE A 387 9.38 -18.49 32.45
CA ILE A 387 10.43 -17.56 32.86
C ILE A 387 10.73 -17.70 34.35
N ASP A 388 9.70 -17.77 35.20
CA ASP A 388 9.88 -17.93 36.65
C ASP A 388 10.56 -19.26 37.00
N SER A 389 10.26 -20.34 36.27
CA SER A 389 10.96 -21.62 36.40
C SER A 389 12.44 -21.51 36.02
N LEU A 390 12.76 -20.83 34.91
CA LEU A 390 14.14 -20.64 34.46
C LEU A 390 14.93 -19.75 35.42
N VAL A 391 14.32 -18.70 36.00
CA VAL A 391 14.95 -17.85 37.01
C VAL A 391 15.26 -18.67 38.26
N LYS A 392 14.32 -19.49 38.74
CA LYS A 392 14.53 -20.40 39.88
C LYS A 392 15.65 -21.41 39.64
N GLU A 393 15.73 -22.01 38.46
CA GLU A 393 16.85 -22.89 38.10
C GLU A 393 18.18 -22.14 38.07
N THR A 394 18.19 -20.91 37.54
CA THR A 394 19.41 -20.09 37.46
C THR A 394 19.90 -19.67 38.85
N ASP A 395 18.99 -19.35 39.76
CA ASP A 395 19.32 -18.99 41.14
C ASP A 395 19.76 -20.21 41.96
N GLN A 396 19.17 -21.39 41.73
CA GLN A 396 19.69 -22.65 42.30
C GLN A 396 21.11 -22.97 41.80
N ILE A 397 21.40 -22.74 40.53
CA ILE A 397 22.76 -22.92 39.99
C ILE A 397 23.74 -21.93 40.67
N LYS A 398 23.35 -20.66 40.88
CA LYS A 398 24.19 -19.69 41.60
C LYS A 398 24.41 -20.06 43.06
N GLU A 399 23.41 -20.59 43.76
CA GLU A 399 23.56 -21.09 45.14
C GLU A 399 24.48 -22.31 45.22
N VAL A 400 24.42 -23.21 44.23
CA VAL A 400 25.35 -24.35 44.12
C VAL A 400 26.79 -23.88 43.86
N TYR A 401 26.99 -22.84 43.04
CA TYR A 401 28.31 -22.24 42.82
C TYR A 401 28.83 -21.48 44.05
N HIS A 402 27.98 -20.75 44.78
CA HIS A 402 28.37 -20.07 46.02
C HIS A 402 28.60 -21.02 47.21
N SER A 403 27.99 -22.21 47.22
CA SER A 403 28.26 -23.25 48.22
C SER A 403 29.48 -24.12 47.87
N ALA A 404 29.95 -24.11 46.61
CA ALA A 404 31.15 -24.80 46.16
C ALA A 404 32.47 -24.05 46.47
N ASP A 405 32.42 -22.82 47.00
CA ASP A 405 33.60 -22.02 47.41
C ASP A 405 34.28 -22.51 48.72
N ASN A 406 33.95 -23.72 49.20
CA ASN A 406 34.68 -24.40 50.28
C ASN A 406 35.47 -25.60 49.74
N VAL A 407 36.56 -25.33 49.02
CA VAL A 407 37.68 -26.27 48.85
C VAL A 407 39.00 -25.56 49.19
N PRO A 408 39.91 -26.15 49.99
CA PRO A 408 41.03 -25.44 50.59
C PRO A 408 42.10 -25.04 49.58
N ALA A 409 42.77 -23.93 49.86
CA ALA A 409 43.96 -23.46 49.16
C ALA A 409 45.05 -24.56 49.09
N LEU A 410 45.28 -25.09 47.89
CA LEU A 410 46.53 -25.74 47.51
C LEU A 410 46.97 -25.22 46.14
N ALA A 411 47.54 -24.02 46.14
CA ALA A 411 48.30 -23.49 45.02
C ALA A 411 49.60 -22.87 45.54
N SER A 412 50.48 -23.72 46.09
CA SER A 412 51.89 -23.39 46.25
C SER A 412 52.72 -24.63 45.95
N GLN A 413 53.13 -24.76 44.69
CA GLN A 413 54.38 -25.37 44.21
C GLN A 413 54.20 -25.75 42.74
N LEU A 414 54.71 -24.93 41.82
CA LEU A 414 55.30 -25.38 40.56
C LEU A 414 56.23 -24.25 40.05
N PRO A 415 57.49 -24.54 39.69
CA PRO A 415 58.51 -23.52 39.47
C PRO A 415 58.46 -22.93 38.05
N ILE A 416 58.63 -21.60 38.00
CA ILE A 416 58.87 -20.84 36.78
C ILE A 416 60.22 -21.29 36.18
N LYS A 417 60.19 -22.05 35.07
CA LYS A 417 61.35 -22.24 34.19
C LYS A 417 61.24 -21.26 33.01
N ARG A 418 62.15 -20.27 33.00
CA ARG A 418 62.47 -19.46 31.81
C ARG A 418 63.15 -20.34 30.74
N PRO A 419 62.87 -20.17 29.44
CA PRO A 419 63.78 -20.61 28.40
C PRO A 419 64.88 -19.55 28.21
N ARG A 420 66.14 -19.97 28.37
CA ARG A 420 67.29 -19.31 27.71
C ARG A 420 67.39 -19.87 26.30
N GLY A 421 67.71 -19.02 25.35
CA GLY A 421 67.83 -19.36 23.94
C GLY A 421 69.06 -20.18 23.58
N SER A 422 69.00 -20.68 22.35
CA SER A 422 70.08 -20.93 21.40
C SER A 422 69.47 -20.83 20.01
#